data_AF-A0A9D1L8L5-F1
#
_entry.id   AF-A0A9D1L8L5-F1
#
_cell.length_a   1.000
_cell.length_b   1.000
_cell.length_c   1.000
_cell.angle_alpha   90.00
_cell.angle_beta   90.00
_cell.angle_gamma   90.00
#
_symmetry.space_group_name_H-M   'P 1'
#
loop_
_entity.id
_entity.type
_entity.pdbx_description
1 polymer ?
#
loop_
_entity_poly.entity_id
_entity_poly.type
_entity_poly.pdbx_seq_one_letter_code
_entity_poly.pdbx_strand_id
1 'polypeptide(L)'
;MQTTLVYAIYMFSNILVAALVIRALLSWFARDPYSPAGKIYGFFIRFTEPIVMPFRKLLSRFNTGMFDFSLLLAMLAIEIGANIICRIILIF
;
A
#
# COMPACT_ATOMS: atom_id res chain seq x y z
N MET A 1 12.33 -13.97 -21.00
CA MET A 1 12.96 -12.81 -20.33
C MET A 1 11.92 -11.79 -19.90
N GLN A 2 11.12 -11.21 -20.82
CA GLN A 2 10.09 -10.21 -20.49
C GLN A 2 9.01 -10.74 -19.53
N THR A 3 8.55 -11.98 -19.71
CA THR A 3 7.58 -12.62 -18.81
C THR A 3 8.05 -12.74 -17.37
N THR A 4 9.34 -13.06 -17.18
CA THR A 4 9.96 -13.13 -15.84
C THR A 4 9.98 -11.77 -15.16
N LEU A 5 10.29 -10.70 -15.91
CA LEU A 5 10.28 -9.33 -15.40
C LEU A 5 8.87 -8.88 -15.00
N VAL A 6 7.88 -9.15 -15.86
CA VAL A 6 6.47 -8.86 -15.58
C VAL A 6 6.00 -9.60 -14.34
N TYR A 7 6.34 -10.88 -14.19
CA TYR A 7 6.00 -11.66 -13.00
C TYR A 7 6.64 -11.09 -11.74
N ALA A 8 7.92 -10.69 -11.79
CA ALA A 8 8.60 -10.08 -10.66
C ALA A 8 7.95 -8.76 -10.23
N ILE A 9 7.54 -7.92 -11.19
CA ILE A 9 6.84 -6.65 -10.91
C ILE A 9 5.49 -6.92 -10.24
N TYR A 10 4.67 -7.83 -10.78
CA TYR A 10 3.39 -8.17 -10.17
C TYR A 10 3.56 -8.76 -8.77
N MET A 11 4.53 -9.67 -8.58
CA MET A 11 4.82 -10.23 -7.26
C MET A 11 5.19 -9.15 -6.26
N PHE A 12 6.07 -8.22 -6.64
CA PHE A 12 6.48 -7.12 -5.77
C PHE A 12 5.30 -6.21 -5.42
N SER A 13 4.51 -5.81 -6.41
CA SER A 13 3.32 -4.97 -6.22
C SER A 13 2.27 -5.66 -5.32
N ASN A 14 2.03 -6.95 -5.51
CA ASN A 14 1.13 -7.74 -4.67
C ASN A 14 1.59 -7.80 -3.22
N ILE A 15 2.90 -7.91 -2.97
CA ILE A 15 3.46 -7.87 -1.60
C ILE A 15 3.21 -6.50 -0.96
N LEU A 16 3.40 -5.41 -1.70
CA LEU A 16 3.13 -4.05 -1.19
C LEU A 16 1.64 -3.85 -0.87
N VAL A 17 0.74 -4.28 -1.77
CA VAL A 17 -0.70 -4.22 -1.55
C VAL A 17 -1.10 -5.09 -0.35
N ALA A 18 -0.57 -6.31 -0.24
CA ALA A 18 -0.82 -7.17 0.91
C ALA A 18 -0.37 -6.52 2.23
N ALA A 19 0.78 -5.85 2.26
CA ALA A 19 1.24 -5.11 3.44
C ALA A 19 0.29 -3.96 3.82
N LEU A 20 -0.28 -3.25 2.84
CA LEU A 20 -1.29 -2.20 3.07
C LEU A 20 -2.62 -2.78 3.55
N VAL A 21 -3.04 -3.92 3.01
CA VAL A 21 -4.23 -4.66 3.49
C VAL A 21 -4.03 -5.11 4.94
N ILE A 22 -2.86 -5.69 5.28
CA ILE A 22 -2.54 -6.08 6.65
C ILE A 22 -2.58 -4.86 7.57
N ARG A 23 -2.01 -3.72 7.16
CA ARG A 23 -2.09 -2.47 7.92
C ARG A 23 -3.53 -2.02 8.14
N ALA A 24 -4.38 -2.07 7.11
CA ALA A 24 -5.79 -1.72 7.21
C ALA A 24 -6.55 -2.65 8.16
N LEU A 25 -6.36 -3.96 8.06
CA LEU A 25 -6.99 -4.94 8.95
C LEU A 25 -6.52 -4.75 10.40
N LEU A 26 -5.21 -4.63 10.61
CA LEU A 26 -4.63 -4.42 11.93
C LEU A 26 -5.09 -3.13 12.58
N SER A 27 -5.47 -2.09 11.81
CA SER A 27 -6.01 -0.85 12.38
C SER A 27 -7.26 -1.05 13.23
N TRP A 28 -8.06 -2.08 12.98
CA TRP A 28 -9.23 -2.42 13.79
C TRP A 28 -8.89 -3.17 15.07
N PHE A 29 -7.81 -3.97 15.05
CA PHE A 29 -7.40 -4.82 16.17
C PHE A 29 -6.35 -4.16 17.07
N ALA A 30 -5.55 -3.23 16.54
CA ALA A 30 -4.47 -2.54 17.24
C ALA A 30 -4.98 -1.36 18.09
N ARG A 31 -5.92 -1.62 19.01
CA ARG A 31 -6.41 -0.61 19.97
C ARG A 31 -5.37 -0.24 21.04
N ASP A 32 -4.53 -1.20 21.44
CA ASP A 32 -3.47 -0.99 22.42
C ASP A 32 -2.07 -1.05 21.74
N PRO A 33 -1.29 0.05 21.74
CA PRO A 33 0.06 0.11 21.19
C PRO A 33 1.05 -0.88 21.82
N TYR A 34 0.86 -1.26 23.09
CA TYR A 34 1.77 -2.13 23.83
C TYR A 34 1.48 -3.62 23.61
N SER A 35 0.29 -3.94 23.08
CA SER A 35 -0.08 -5.30 22.70
C SER A 35 0.81 -5.85 21.56
N PRO A 36 0.95 -7.18 21.43
CA PRO A 36 1.66 -7.78 20.29
C PRO A 36 1.13 -7.29 18.94
N ALA A 37 -0.19 -7.17 18.80
CA ALA A 37 -0.84 -6.65 17.59
C ALA A 37 -0.49 -5.17 17.33
N GLY A 38 -0.43 -4.34 18.37
CA GLY A 38 -0.02 -2.94 18.29
C GLY A 38 1.43 -2.75 17.81
N LYS A 39 2.34 -3.60 18.29
CA LYS A 39 3.74 -3.61 17.84
C LYS A 39 3.86 -3.99 16.36
N ILE A 40 3.16 -5.04 15.93
CA ILE A 40 3.11 -5.47 14.53
C ILE A 40 2.52 -4.37 13.66
N TYR A 41 1.41 -3.77 14.09
CA TYR A 41 0.79 -2.64 13.40
C TYR A 41 1.75 -1.46 13.24
N GLY A 42 2.48 -1.08 14.31
CA GLY A 42 3.49 -0.03 14.26
C GLY A 42 4.63 -0.31 13.28
N PHE A 43 5.05 -1.58 13.14
CA PHE A 43 6.02 -1.99 12.13
C PHE A 43 5.47 -1.78 10.71
N PHE A 44 4.24 -2.26 10.43
CA PHE A 44 3.60 -2.07 9.12
C PHE A 44 3.37 -0.60 8.80
N ILE A 45 3.01 0.24 9.77
CA ILE A 45 2.94 1.70 9.57
C ILE A 45 4.30 2.20 9.08
N ARG A 46 5.39 1.99 9.83
CA ARG A 46 6.71 2.52 9.45
C ARG A 46 7.18 2.04 8.09
N PHE A 47 6.91 0.78 7.75
CA PHE A 47 7.28 0.20 6.46
C PHE A 47 6.47 0.80 5.30
N THR A 48 5.16 0.99 5.48
CA THR A 48 4.26 1.46 4.42
C THR A 48 4.12 2.99 4.38
N GLU A 49 4.57 3.72 5.40
CA GLU A 49 4.41 5.17 5.50
C GLU A 49 5.04 5.94 4.35
N PRO A 50 6.25 5.61 3.84
CA PRO A 50 6.82 6.30 2.69
C PRO A 50 5.92 6.23 1.44
N ILE A 51 5.14 5.14 1.31
CA ILE A 51 4.19 4.94 0.22
C ILE A 51 2.89 5.70 0.51
N VAL A 52 2.36 5.65 1.73
CA VAL A 52 1.04 6.19 2.10
C VAL A 52 1.06 7.70 2.34
N MET A 53 2.16 8.24 2.89
CA MET A 53 2.29 9.66 3.27
C MET A 53 2.05 10.64 2.12
N PRO A 54 2.57 10.41 0.89
CA PRO A 54 2.24 11.26 -0.26
C PRO A 54 0.74 11.32 -0.54
N PHE A 55 0.05 10.17 -0.51
CA PHE A 55 -1.39 10.10 -0.72
C PHE A 55 -2.17 10.75 0.43
N ARG A 56 -1.72 10.58 1.67
CA ARG A 56 -2.34 11.26 2.83
C ARG A 56 -2.20 12.78 2.73
N LYS A 57 -1.05 13.28 2.29
CA LYS A 57 -0.82 14.72 2.05
C LYS A 57 -1.64 15.27 0.88
N LEU A 58 -1.92 14.43 -0.12
CA LEU A 58 -2.80 14.79 -1.23
C LEU A 58 -4.25 14.89 -0.76
N LEU A 59 -4.73 13.91 0.00
CA LEU A 59 -6.11 13.83 0.50
C LEU A 59 -6.41 14.82 1.63
N SER A 60 -5.41 15.20 2.44
CA SER A 60 -5.61 16.20 3.49
C SER A 60 -6.07 17.56 2.96
N ARG A 61 -5.81 17.86 1.68
CA ARG A 61 -6.32 19.05 0.98
C ARG A 61 -7.82 18.99 0.68
N PHE A 62 -8.39 17.79 0.62
CA PHE A 62 -9.80 17.53 0.26
C PHE A 62 -10.67 17.24 1.48
N ASN A 63 -10.15 17.43 2.70
CA ASN A 63 -10.87 17.28 3.97
C ASN A 63 -11.59 15.91 4.12
N THR A 64 -10.89 14.82 3.84
CA THR A 64 -11.43 13.43 3.79
C THR A 64 -11.89 12.81 5.13
N GLY A 65 -12.11 13.60 6.18
CA GLY A 65 -12.68 13.12 7.45
C GLY A 65 -11.82 12.10 8.21
N MET A 66 -12.45 11.28 9.06
CA MET A 66 -11.79 10.31 9.94
C MET A 66 -11.32 9.01 9.24
N PHE A 67 -11.74 8.76 8.00
CA PHE A 67 -11.39 7.52 7.29
C PHE A 67 -10.06 7.66 6.56
N ASP A 68 -9.17 6.70 6.73
CA ASP A 68 -7.83 6.73 6.14
C ASP A 68 -7.87 6.24 4.67
N PHE A 69 -8.59 6.98 3.82
CA PHE A 69 -8.70 6.73 2.38
C PHE A 69 -7.34 6.75 1.66
N SER A 70 -6.32 7.31 2.31
CA SER A 70 -4.91 7.29 1.88
C SER A 70 -4.41 5.88 1.59
N LEU A 71 -4.82 4.89 2.41
CA LEU A 71 -4.44 3.49 2.21
C LEU A 71 -5.06 2.92 0.95
N LEU A 72 -6.36 3.18 0.73
CA LEU A 72 -7.07 2.74 -0.46
C LEU A 72 -6.48 3.35 -1.73
N LEU A 73 -6.20 4.65 -1.70
CA LEU A 73 -5.59 5.37 -2.82
C LEU A 73 -4.18 4.86 -3.12
N ALA A 74 -3.39 4.55 -2.09
CA ALA A 74 -2.06 3.96 -2.26
C ALA A 74 -2.12 2.58 -2.93
N MET A 75 -3.03 1.70 -2.50
CA MET A 75 -3.23 0.38 -3.12
C MET A 75 -3.60 0.51 -4.59
N LEU A 76 -4.57 1.38 -4.90
CA LEU A 76 -5.01 1.63 -6.27
C LEU A 76 -3.89 2.20 -7.15
N ALA A 77 -3.08 3.12 -6.62
CA ALA A 77 -1.94 3.68 -7.33
C ALA A 77 -0.86 2.62 -7.64
N ILE A 78 -0.61 1.69 -6.72
CA ILE A 78 0.33 0.57 -6.93
C ILE A 78 -0.20 -0.35 -8.04
N GLU A 79 -1.47 -0.76 -7.98
CA GLU A 79 -2.04 -1.65 -8.99
C GLU A 79 -2.06 -1.02 -10.38
N ILE A 80 -2.51 0.22 -10.49
CA ILE A 80 -2.54 0.94 -11.77
C ILE A 80 -1.10 1.11 -12.30
N GLY A 81 -0.18 1.54 -11.44
CA GLY A 81 1.23 1.71 -11.81
C GLY A 81 1.85 0.41 -12.33
N ALA A 82 1.64 -0.70 -11.62
CA ALA A 82 2.14 -2.01 -12.01
C ALA A 82 1.56 -2.47 -13.36
N ASN A 83 0.25 -2.33 -13.55
CA ASN A 83 -0.41 -2.69 -14.81
C ASN A 83 0.11 -1.86 -15.99
N ILE A 84 0.29 -0.54 -15.81
CA ILE A 84 0.83 0.34 -16.85
C ILE A 84 2.26 -0.07 -17.21
N ILE A 85 3.13 -0.27 -16.21
CA ILE A 85 4.53 -0.66 -16.42
C ILE A 85 4.61 -2.01 -17.15
N CYS A 86 3.87 -3.02 -16.67
CA CYS A 86 3.85 -4.34 -17.29
C CYS A 86 3.33 -4.27 -18.72
N ARG A 87 2.29 -3.47 -18.99
CA ARG A 87 1.74 -3.29 -20.34
C ARG A 87 2.77 -2.65 -21.27
N ILE A 88 3.50 -1.65 -20.81
CA ILE A 88 4.59 -1.03 -21.58
C ILE A 88 5.67 -2.07 -21.91
N ILE A 89 6.12 -2.86 -20.92
CA ILE A 89 7.15 -3.90 -21.10
C ILE A 89 6.72 -4.97 -22.11
N LEU A 90 5.42 -5.25 -22.23
CA LEU A 90 4.87 -6.24 -23.17
C LEU A 90 4.66 -5.68 -24.58
N ILE A 91 4.58 -4.36 -24.73
CA ILE A 91 4.43 -3.68 -26.04
C ILE A 91 5.78 -3.58 -26.75
N PHE A 92 6.86 -3.40 -25.99
CA PHE A 92 8.24 -3.40 -26.49
C PHE A 92 8.82 -4.82 -26.51
#